data_AF-A0A9W4XYD7-F1
#
_entry.id   AF-A0A9W4XYD7-F1
#
_cell.length_a   1.000
_cell.length_b   1.000
_cell.length_c   1.000
_cell.angle_alpha   90.00
_cell.angle_beta   90.00
_cell.angle_gamma   90.00
#
_symmetry.space_group_name_H-M   'P 1'
#
loop_
_entity.id
_entity.type
_entity.pdbx_description
1 polymer ?
#
loop_
_entity_poly.entity_id
_entity_poly.type
_entity_poly.pdbx_seq_one_letter_code
_entity_poly.pdbx_strand_id
1 'polypeptide(L)' 'MAREMACRKCKCVTTGKVCPACKSSDLTPDWNGIVLVVDPSNSEISRTLGITQRGKYAIKVT' A
#
# COMPACT_ATOMS: atom_id res chain seq x y z
N MET A 1 1.27 10.06 17.58
CA MET A 1 1.86 9.50 16.33
C MET A 1 0.72 9.19 15.38
N ALA A 2 0.85 9.50 14.08
CA ALA A 2 -0.17 9.16 13.10
C ALA A 2 -0.21 7.64 12.88
N ARG A 3 -1.40 7.03 12.96
CA ARG A 3 -1.59 5.59 12.76
C ARG A 3 -1.55 5.28 11.27
N GLU A 4 -0.75 4.29 10.88
CA GLU A 4 -0.74 3.81 9.50
C GLU A 4 -1.96 2.93 9.21
N MET A 5 -2.56 3.14 8.05
CA MET A 5 -3.70 2.37 7.56
C MET A 5 -3.38 1.84 6.17
N ALA A 6 -3.79 0.61 5.89
CA ALA A 6 -3.67 0.01 4.56
C ALA A 6 -5.01 0.07 3.83
N CYS A 7 -4.96 0.35 2.53
CA CYS A 7 -6.14 0.30 1.67
C CYS A 7 -6.53 -1.14 1.38
N ARG A 8 -7.79 -1.52 1.65
CA ARG A 8 -8.28 -2.88 1.34
C ARG A 8 -8.31 -3.20 -0.16
N LYS A 9 -8.40 -2.17 -1.01
CA LYS A 9 -8.47 -2.34 -2.47
C LYS A 9 -7.13 -2.56 -3.14
N CYS A 10 -6.10 -1.80 -2.75
CA CYS A 10 -4.80 -1.80 -3.43
C CYS A 10 -3.60 -1.98 -2.50
N LYS A 11 -3.83 -2.20 -1.22
CA LYS A 11 -2.83 -2.43 -0.17
C LYS A 11 -1.86 -1.29 0.11
N CYS A 12 -2.00 -0.13 -0.55
CA CYS A 12 -1.19 1.05 -0.26
C CYS A 12 -1.39 1.49 1.21
N VAL A 13 -0.29 1.78 1.89
CA VAL A 13 -0.26 2.23 3.27
C VAL A 13 -0.14 3.75 3.31
N THR A 14 -0.97 4.39 4.13
CA THR A 14 -1.03 5.84 4.29
C THR A 14 -1.32 6.21 5.74
N THR A 15 -0.97 7.44 6.11
CA THR A 15 -1.41 8.08 7.37
C THR A 15 -2.60 9.02 7.14
N GLY A 16 -3.03 9.21 5.89
CA GLY A 16 -4.18 10.03 5.52
C GLY A 16 -5.51 9.27 5.56
N LYS A 17 -6.61 10.01 5.35
CA LYS A 17 -7.97 9.46 5.34
C LYS A 17 -8.39 8.84 4.01
N VAL A 18 -7.60 9.04 2.96
CA VAL A 18 -7.87 8.56 1.59
C VAL A 18 -6.60 7.95 1.02
N CYS A 19 -6.74 6.80 0.35
CA CYS A 19 -5.63 6.12 -0.31
C CYS A 19 -5.04 7.02 -1.41
N PRO A 20 -3.73 7.34 -1.37
CA PRO A 20 -3.11 8.20 -2.38
C PRO A 20 -3.09 7.54 -3.78
N ALA A 21 -3.01 6.21 -3.82
CA ALA A 21 -2.87 5.44 -5.06
C ALA A 21 -4.21 5.24 -5.81
N CYS A 22 -5.27 4.80 -5.12
CA CYS A 22 -6.56 4.46 -5.75
C CYS A 22 -7.74 5.36 -5.33
N LYS A 23 -7.50 6.37 -4.50
CA LYS A 23 -8.50 7.33 -3.99
C LYS A 23 -9.66 6.74 -3.18
N SER A 24 -9.56 5.46 -2.79
CA SER A 24 -10.52 4.84 -1.88
C SER A 24 -10.34 5.33 -0.44
N SER A 25 -11.46 5.50 0.27
CA SER A 25 -11.50 5.71 1.73
C SER A 25 -11.64 4.41 2.54
N ASP A 26 -11.66 3.25 1.87
CA ASP A 26 -11.72 1.93 2.53
C ASP A 26 -10.32 1.53 3.01
N LEU A 27 -10.03 1.96 4.23
CA LEU A 27 -8.75 1.81 4.91
C LEU A 27 -8.95 1.01 6.21
N THR A 28 -8.01 0.13 6.52
CA THR A 28 -8.01 -0.69 7.74
C THR A 28 -6.67 -0.54 8.47
N PRO A 29 -6.67 -0.51 9.80
CA PRO A 29 -5.43 -0.62 10.56
C PRO A 29 -4.95 -2.07 10.74
N ASP A 30 -5.78 -3.07 10.38
CA ASP A 30 -5.42 -4.49 10.44
C ASP A 30 -4.76 -4.93 9.12
N TRP A 31 -3.44 -4.92 9.12
CA TRP A 31 -2.63 -5.34 8.00
C TRP A 31 -1.26 -5.80 8.50
N ASN A 32 -0.62 -6.68 7.74
CA ASN A 32 0.63 -7.32 8.13
C ASN A 32 1.60 -7.42 6.95
N GLY A 33 2.90 -7.33 7.27
CA GLY A 33 3.99 -7.30 6.30
C GLY A 33 4.04 -6.00 5.50
N ILE A 34 5.25 -5.58 5.12
CA ILE A 34 5.50 -4.29 4.45
C ILE A 34 6.42 -4.49 3.25
N VAL A 35 6.10 -3.82 2.14
CA VAL A 35 6.99 -3.63 1.00
C VAL A 35 7.10 -2.14 0.72
N LEU A 36 8.34 -1.67 0.58
CA LEU A 36 8.65 -0.32 0.13
C LEU A 36 9.09 -0.40 -1.33
N VAL A 37 8.25 0.14 -2.22
CA VAL A 37 8.53 0.22 -3.65
C VAL A 37 9.05 1.61 -3.98
N VAL A 38 10.32 1.69 -4.38
CA VAL A 38 10.97 2.93 -4.80
C VAL A 38 10.84 3.13 -6.31
N ASP A 39 11.20 2.12 -7.10
CA ASP A 39 11.08 2.09 -8.55
C ASP A 39 10.29 0.84 -8.99
N PRO A 40 8.97 0.98 -9.25
CA PRO A 40 8.15 -0.14 -9.72
C PRO A 40 8.59 -0.72 -11.07
N SER A 41 9.18 0.11 -11.94
CA SER A 41 9.51 -0.29 -13.31
C SER A 41 10.67 -1.27 -13.39
N ASN A 42 11.62 -1.15 -12.45
CA ASN A 42 12.81 -1.98 -12.33
C ASN A 42 12.76 -2.97 -11.14
N SER A 43 11.57 -3.23 -10.59
CA SER A 43 11.41 -4.08 -9.40
C SER A 43 10.64 -5.36 -9.73
N GLU A 44 11.32 -6.50 -9.59
CA GLU A 44 10.69 -7.82 -9.72
C GLU A 44 9.61 -8.04 -8.66
N ILE A 45 9.86 -7.61 -7.42
CA ILE A 45 8.87 -7.67 -6.33
C ILE A 45 7.61 -6.88 -6.71
N SER A 46 7.77 -5.68 -7.27
CA SER A 46 6.63 -4.84 -7.68
C SER A 46 5.85 -5.49 -8.81
N ARG A 47 6.54 -6.10 -9.78
CA ARG A 47 5.93 -6.86 -10.88
C ARG A 47 5.13 -8.06 -10.35
N THR A 48 5.72 -8.86 -9.46
CA THR A 48 5.05 -10.01 -8.84
C THR A 48 3.82 -9.60 -8.03
N LEU A 49 3.86 -8.44 -7.37
CA LEU A 49 2.74 -7.93 -6.56
C LEU A 49 1.75 -7.06 -7.34
N GLY A 50 1.96 -6.83 -8.64
CA GLY A 50 1.11 -5.96 -9.47
C GLY A 50 1.13 -4.48 -9.05
N ILE A 51 2.20 -4.02 -8.40
CA ILE A 51 2.36 -2.64 -7.92
C ILE A 51 2.97 -1.80 -9.05
N THR A 52 2.26 -0.75 -9.47
CA THR A 52 2.67 0.14 -10.56
C THR A 52 3.07 1.55 -10.10
N GLN A 53 2.87 1.88 -8.84
CA GLN A 53 3.19 3.18 -8.26
C GLN A 53 4.17 3.02 -7.10
N ARG A 54 5.09 3.98 -6.96
CA ARG A 54 6.01 4.02 -5.81
C ARG A 54 5.22 4.25 -4.52
N GLY A 55 5.66 3.64 -3.43
CA GLY A 55 5.05 3.82 -2.13
C GLY A 55 5.23 2.64 -1.19
N LYS A 56 4.57 2.74 -0.04
CA LYS A 56 4.52 1.69 0.97
C LYS A 56 3.26 0.86 0.76
N TYR A 57 3.40 -0.46 0.76
CA TYR A 57 2.31 -1.41 0.56
C TYR A 57 2.33 -2.49 1.63
N ALA A 58 1.15 -2.91 2.06
CA ALA A 58 0.95 -4.04 2.94
C ALA A 58 0.95 -5.36 2.13
N ILE A 59 1.47 -6.44 2.69
CA ILE A 59 1.41 -7.76 2.05
C ILE A 59 0.01 -8.37 2.23
N LYS A 60 -0.48 -8.37 3.47
CA LYS A 60 -1.81 -8.85 3.86
C LYS A 60 -2.61 -7.70 4.47
N VAL A 61 -3.88 -7.59 4.07
CA VAL A 61 -4.83 -6.58 4.56
C VAL A 61 -6.12 -7.32 4.93
N THR A 62 -6.74 -6.96 6.06
CA THR A 62 -7.96 -7.61 6.58
C THR A 62 -9.07 -6.59 6.87
#